data_AF-A0A3P7LXI9-F1
#
_entry.id   AF-A0A3P7LXI9-F1
#
_cell.length_a   1.000
_cell.length_b   1.000
_cell.length_c   1.000
_cell.angle_alpha   90.00
_cell.angle_beta   90.00
_cell.angle_gamma   90.00
#
_symmetry.space_group_name_H-M   'P 1'
#
loop_
_entity.id
_entity.type
_entity.pdbx_description
1 polymer ?
#
loop_
_entity_poly.entity_id
_entity_poly.type
_entity_poly.pdbx_seq_one_letter_code
_entity_poly.pdbx_strand_id
1 'polypeptide(L)' 'MFADHVVIPPQLRPVVLQKLHAHSGTGRMKSTARSFAYWPCIDSEIDYIVQRSSRCQRAAKTFARQPFVPRQTPDRP' A
#
# COMPACT_ATOMS: atom_id res chain seq x y z
N MET A 1 5.85 3.20 22.60
CA MET A 1 5.01 4.41 22.47
C MET A 1 3.82 4.04 21.61
N PHE A 2 2.63 3.95 22.19
CA PHE A 2 1.40 3.85 21.40
C PHE A 2 1.25 5.19 20.70
N ALA A 3 1.62 5.23 19.43
CA ALA A 3 1.55 6.45 18.67
C ALA A 3 0.12 7.00 18.68
N ASP A 4 0.01 8.32 18.63
CA ASP A 4 -1.20 9.16 18.69
C ASP A 4 -2.11 8.86 17.48
N HIS A 5 -2.62 7.64 17.41
CA HIS A 5 -3.42 7.17 16.29
C HIS A 5 -4.88 7.43 16.59
N VAL A 6 -5.53 8.15 15.68
CA VAL A 6 -6.95 8.43 15.82
C VAL A 6 -7.72 7.14 15.59
N VAL A 7 -8.55 6.75 16.56
CA VAL A 7 -9.46 5.62 16.40
C VAL A 7 -10.60 6.07 15.48
N ILE A 8 -10.69 5.46 14.30
CA ILE A 8 -11.69 5.85 13.30
C ILE A 8 -12.94 4.97 13.45
N PRO A 9 -14.12 5.57 13.73
CA PRO A 9 -15.36 4.82 13.82
C PRO A 9 -15.76 4.28 12.43
N PRO A 10 -16.52 3.17 12.35
CA PRO A 10 -16.87 2.50 11.09
C PRO A 10 -17.45 3.42 10.02
N GLN A 11 -18.22 4.44 10.42
CA GLN A 11 -18.85 5.40 9.51
C GLN A 11 -17.82 6.28 8.76
N LEU A 12 -16.65 6.52 9.35
CA LEU A 12 -15.61 7.40 8.79
C LEU A 12 -14.51 6.65 8.04
N ARG A 13 -14.40 5.32 8.21
CA ARG A 13 -13.45 4.46 7.49
C ARG A 13 -13.49 4.65 5.97
N PRO A 14 -14.66 4.64 5.27
CA PRO A 14 -14.67 4.81 3.81
C PRO A 14 -14.12 6.16 3.38
N VAL A 15 -14.32 7.23 4.16
CA VAL A 15 -13.80 8.56 3.88
C VAL A 15 -12.28 8.58 4.01
N VAL A 16 -11.74 7.99 5.08
CA VAL A 16 -10.29 7.87 5.30
C VAL A 16 -9.65 7.04 4.20
N LEU A 17 -10.24 5.89 3.86
CA LEU A 17 -9.76 5.01 2.79
C LEU A 17 -9.78 5.69 1.42
N GLN A 18 -10.81 6.49 1.10
CA GLN A 18 -10.86 7.26 -0.13
C GLN A 18 -9.72 8.29 -0.21
N LYS A 19 -9.39 8.97 0.90
CA LYS A 19 -8.25 9.90 0.95
C LYS A 19 -6.91 9.20 0.79
N LEU A 20 -6.76 8.00 1.36
CA LEU A 20 -5.55 7.18 1.23
C LEU A 20 -5.35 6.65 -0.21
N HIS A 21 -6.44 6.44 -0.95
CA HIS A 21 -6.44 5.89 -2.31
C HIS A 21 -5.87 6.86 -3.37
N ALA A 22 -5.36 8.04 -2.98
CA ALA A 22 -4.69 8.97 -3.90
C ALA A 22 -3.38 8.38 -4.46
N HIS A 23 -3.48 7.65 -5.57
CA HIS A 23 -2.40 7.13 -6.44
C HIS A 23 -1.22 6.45 -5.74
N SER A 24 -1.47 5.94 -4.54
CA SER A 24 -0.47 5.32 -3.69
C SER A 24 -0.57 3.81 -3.84
N GLY A 25 0.55 3.13 -4.10
CA GLY A 25 0.58 1.67 -4.06
C GLY A 25 0.19 1.14 -2.67
N THR A 26 -0.25 -0.13 -2.59
CA THR A 26 -0.77 -0.76 -1.36
C THR A 26 0.13 -0.56 -0.14
N GLY A 27 1.44 -0.73 -0.30
CA GLY A 27 2.41 -0.54 0.79
C GLY A 27 2.39 0.88 1.36
N ARG A 28 2.31 1.90 0.49
CA ARG A 28 2.24 3.30 0.91
C ARG A 28 0.90 3.62 1.58
N MET A 29 -0.20 3.08 1.06
CA MET A 29 -1.51 3.21 1.71
C MET A 29 -1.50 2.62 3.13
N LYS A 30 -0.95 1.41 3.31
CA LYS A 30 -0.84 0.76 4.61
C LYS A 30 0.04 1.54 5.58
N SER A 31 1.21 2.02 5.15
CA SER A 31 2.11 2.81 6.00
C SER A 31 1.47 4.14 6.42
N THR A 32 0.82 4.86 5.50
CA THR A 32 0.11 6.11 5.83
C THR A 32 -1.04 5.83 6.78
N ALA A 33 -1.85 4.80 6.51
CA ALA A 33 -2.97 4.43 7.37
C ALA A 33 -2.52 4.15 8.80
N ARG A 34 -1.49 3.31 8.99
CA ARG A 34 -0.94 2.96 10.30
C ARG A 34 -0.28 4.13 11.04
N SER A 35 0.11 5.20 10.33
CA SER A 35 0.74 6.37 10.95
C SER A 35 -0.26 7.38 11.49
N PHE A 36 -1.49 7.41 10.95
CA PHE A 36 -2.50 8.43 11.29
C PHE A 36 -3.76 7.85 11.92
N ALA A 37 -4.07 6.58 11.67
CA ALA A 37 -5.36 6.01 12.01
C ALA A 37 -5.24 4.56 12.51
N TYR A 38 -6.18 4.20 13.38
CA TYR A 38 -6.28 2.86 13.91
C TYR A 38 -7.72 2.35 13.89
N TRP A 39 -7.93 1.14 13.38
CA TRP A 39 -9.11 0.31 13.61
C TRP A 39 -8.81 -1.16 13.29
N PRO A 40 -9.60 -2.12 13.82
CA PRO A 40 -9.43 -3.54 13.52
C PRO A 40 -9.53 -3.82 12.01
N CYS A 41 -8.60 -4.60 11.48
CA CYS A 41 -8.58 -5.03 10.07
C CYS A 41 -8.36 -3.90 9.04
N ILE A 42 -7.76 -2.77 9.42
CA ILE A 42 -7.42 -1.66 8.51
C ILE A 42 -6.68 -2.11 7.25
N ASP A 43 -5.74 -3.04 7.37
CA ASP A 43 -4.97 -3.56 6.25
C ASP A 43 -5.82 -4.35 5.25
N SER A 44 -6.77 -5.14 5.75
CA SER A 44 -7.68 -5.94 4.93
C SER A 44 -8.66 -5.05 4.15
N GLU A 45 -9.16 -3.99 4.78
CA GLU A 45 -10.01 -3.00 4.10
C GLU A 45 -9.24 -2.25 3.00
N ILE A 46 -7.95 -1.93 3.24
CA ILE A 46 -7.06 -1.34 2.23
C ILE A 46 -6.84 -2.28 1.05
N ASP A 47 -6.51 -3.55 1.32
CA ASP A 47 -6.29 -4.55 0.26
C ASP A 47 -7.55 -4.74 -0.60
N TYR A 48 -8.72 -4.81 0.03
CA TYR A 48 -10.01 -4.92 -0.67
C TYR A 48 -10.25 -3.75 -1.62
N ILE A 49 -10.01 -2.51 -1.18
CA ILE A 49 -10.22 -1.31 -2.02
C ILE A 49 -9.21 -1.23 -3.16
N VAL A 50 -7.95 -1.55 -2.90
CA VAL A 50 -6.91 -1.57 -3.93
C VAL A 50 -7.22 -2.66 -4.97
N GLN A 51 -7.67 -3.84 -4.54
CA GLN A 51 -8.05 -4.92 -5.43
C GLN A 51 -9.27 -4.55 -6.29
N ARG A 52 -10.22 -3.76 -5.79
CA ARG A 52 -11.41 -3.35 -6.55
C ARG A 52 -11.14 -2.15 -7.49
N SER A 53 -10.01 -1.48 -7.34
CA SER A 53 -9.64 -0.31 -8.13
C SER A 53 -8.90 -0.68 -9.42
N SER A 54 -9.57 -0.53 -10.57
CA SER A 54 -8.99 -0.77 -11.90
C SER A 54 -7.74 0.09 -12.16
N ARG A 55 -7.71 1.30 -11.60
CA ARG A 55 -6.56 2.23 -11.71
C ARG A 55 -5.35 1.74 -10.94
N CYS A 56 -5.54 1.23 -9.72
CA CYS A 56 -4.43 0.66 -8.93
C CYS A 56 -3.95 -0.67 -9.50
N GLN A 57 -4.87 -1.52 -9.98
CA GLN A 57 -4.51 -2.77 -10.66
C GLN A 57 -3.64 -2.54 -11.91
N ARG A 58 -3.99 -1.54 -12.74
CA ARG A 58 -3.19 -1.18 -13.92
C ARG A 58 -1.78 -0.74 -13.55
N ALA A 59 -1.64 0.10 -12.52
CA ALA A 59 -0.33 0.56 -12.05
C ALA A 59 0.54 -0.59 -11.49
N ALA A 60 -0.06 -1.56 -10.78
CA ALA A 60 0.65 -2.73 -10.29
C ALA A 60 1.18 -3.62 -11.44
N LYS A 61 0.41 -3.77 -12.52
CA LYS A 61 0.79 -4.57 -13.69
C LYS A 61 1.96 -3.98 -14.47
N THR A 62 2.18 -2.67 -14.40
CA THR A 62 3.29 -1.98 -15.09
C THR A 62 4.66 -2.29 -14.48
N PHE A 63 4.75 -2.77 -13.23
CA PHE A 63 5.98 -3.36 -12.69
C PHE A 63 6.19 -4.78 -13.23
N ALA A 64 6.23 -4.92 -14.56
CA ALA A 64 6.71 -6.14 -15.17
C ALA A 64 8.15 -6.36 -14.71
N ARG A 65 8.39 -7.54 -14.14
CA ARG A 65 9.67 -7.98 -13.56
C ARG A 65 10.80 -7.59 -14.51
N GLN A 66 11.68 -6.68 -14.08
CA GLN A 66 12.94 -6.52 -14.79
C GLN A 66 13.62 -7.90 -14.80
N PRO A 67 14.09 -8.38 -15.96
CA PRO A 67 14.88 -9.60 -16.01
C PRO A 67 16.01 -9.46 -14.99
N PHE A 68 16.13 -10.42 -14.09
CA PHE A 68 17.26 -10.47 -13.17
C PHE A 68 18.51 -10.63 -14.02
N VAL A 69 19.29 -9.57 -14.19
CA VAL A 69 20.58 -9.64 -14.86
C VAL A 69 21.57 -10.23 -13.86
N PRO A 70 22.11 -11.45 -14.09
CA PRO A 70 23.13 -12.00 -13.22
C PRO A 70 24.34 -11.06 -13.24
N ARG A 71 24.84 -10.67 -12.07
CA ARG A 71 26.06 -9.86 -12.00
C ARG A 71 27.19 -10.67 -12.61
N GLN A 72 27.85 -10.10 -13.61
CA GLN A 72 29.04 -10.69 -14.20
C GLN A 72 30.12 -10.71 -13.12
N THR A 73 30.62 -11.90 -12.78
CA THR A 73 31.76 -12.05 -11.89
C THR A 73 32.99 -11.51 -12.62
N PRO A 74 33.75 -10.58 -12.02
CA PRO A 74 34.98 -10.10 -12.64
C PRO A 74 35.96 -11.26 -12.76
N ASP A 75 36.47 -11.48 -13.97
CA ASP A 75 37.52 -12.45 -14.24
C ASP A 75 38.81 -11.98 -13.55
N ARG A 76 39.41 -12.88 -12.79
CA ARG A 76 40.57 -12.60 -11.95
C ARG A 76 41.83 -12.98 -12.75
N PRO A 77 42.88 -12.14 -12.76
CA PRO A 77 44.06 -12.34 -13.60
C PRO A 77 44.84 -13.61 -13.27
#